data_AF-A0A3B3B3R9-F1
#
_entry.id   AF-A0A3B3B3R9-F1
#
_cell.length_a   1.000
_cell.length_b   1.000
_cell.length_c   1.000
_cell.angle_alpha   90.00
_cell.angle_beta   90.00
_cell.angle_gamma   90.00
#
_symmetry.space_group_name_H-M   'P 1'
#
loop_
_entity.id
_entity.type
_entity.pdbx_description
1 polymer ?
#
loop_
_entity_poly.entity_id
_entity_poly.type
_entity_poly.pdbx_seq_one_letter_code
_entity_poly.pdbx_strand_id
1 'polypeptide(L)'
;MPRNLLKNPCGEDGLKFWEVTNGGNGWRVEDMPGDAGHDFCNKEVKKYFATSFEWCSKEQLIDLSAEDYSSEQLDAQPEVTVEDWCCSRTDCGCEYQLTVTLLDKYLKVIEDFRQDQVFLYPDEDDCSWKQIKHTFSGYGPGLRFIFFEHRGKDNMYWKGWYGVRVTGSSVPINL
;
A
#
# COMPACT_ATOMS: atom_id res chain seq x y z
N MET A 1 9.95 -8.71 16.10
CA MET A 1 9.12 -7.79 15.30
C MET A 1 7.88 -8.55 14.88
N PRO A 2 6.70 -7.94 14.93
CA PRO A 2 5.48 -8.58 14.44
C PRO A 2 5.60 -8.87 12.95
N ARG A 3 4.94 -9.94 12.48
CA ARG A 3 5.00 -10.30 11.06
C ARG A 3 4.12 -9.38 10.23
N ASN A 4 4.50 -9.16 8.97
CA ASN A 4 3.64 -8.51 8.00
C ASN A 4 2.50 -9.46 7.59
N LEU A 5 1.25 -8.96 7.61
CA LEU A 5 0.06 -9.72 7.21
C LEU A 5 -0.28 -9.56 5.72
N LEU A 6 0.27 -8.55 5.03
CA LEU A 6 0.12 -8.43 3.58
C LEU A 6 0.95 -9.47 2.85
N LYS A 7 0.34 -10.11 1.85
CA LYS A 7 1.01 -11.07 0.97
C LYS A 7 1.61 -10.33 -0.22
N ASN A 8 2.79 -10.76 -0.66
CA ASN A 8 3.50 -10.19 -1.80
C ASN A 8 3.59 -8.64 -1.79
N PRO A 9 4.16 -8.03 -0.72
CA PRO A 9 4.18 -6.58 -0.55
C PRO A 9 5.14 -5.85 -1.50
N CYS A 10 6.09 -6.56 -2.11
CA CYS A 10 7.15 -5.98 -2.96
C CYS A 10 7.09 -6.46 -4.43
N GLY A 11 6.14 -7.33 -4.79
CA GLY A 11 5.97 -7.78 -6.18
C GLY A 11 6.83 -8.97 -6.60
N GLU A 12 7.46 -9.69 -5.67
CA GLU A 12 8.25 -10.89 -6.01
C GLU A 12 7.44 -11.95 -6.74
N ASP A 13 6.15 -12.07 -6.40
CA ASP A 13 5.19 -12.97 -7.03
C ASP A 13 4.33 -12.29 -8.10
N GLY A 14 4.82 -11.19 -8.70
CA GLY A 14 4.04 -10.39 -9.64
C GLY A 14 2.87 -9.72 -8.94
N LEU A 15 1.66 -9.85 -9.48
CA LEU A 15 0.42 -9.33 -8.89
C LEU A 15 -0.38 -10.38 -8.09
N LYS A 16 0.20 -11.55 -7.81
CA LYS A 16 -0.51 -12.57 -7.00
C LYS A 16 -0.89 -12.00 -5.64
N PHE A 17 -1.98 -12.53 -5.10
CA PHE A 17 -2.61 -12.17 -3.83
C PHE A 17 -3.31 -10.81 -3.78
N TRP A 18 -3.16 -9.99 -4.81
CA TRP A 18 -3.85 -8.71 -4.93
C TRP A 18 -5.09 -8.84 -5.82
N GLU A 19 -6.21 -8.24 -5.41
CA GLU A 19 -7.28 -7.91 -6.35
C GLU A 19 -6.94 -6.58 -7.02
N VAL A 20 -7.04 -6.52 -8.35
CA VAL A 20 -6.41 -5.45 -9.14
C VAL A 20 -7.41 -4.81 -10.09
N THR A 21 -7.47 -3.48 -10.05
CA THR A 21 -8.12 -2.66 -11.08
C THR A 21 -7.06 -1.93 -11.90
N ASN A 22 -7.13 -2.06 -13.23
CA ASN A 22 -6.15 -1.49 -14.15
C ASN A 22 -6.75 -0.35 -14.97
N GLY A 23 -6.17 0.85 -14.83
CA GLY A 23 -6.34 1.95 -15.77
C GLY A 23 -5.17 2.02 -16.76
N GLY A 24 -5.36 2.60 -17.94
CA GLY A 24 -4.28 2.78 -18.93
C GLY A 24 -3.59 1.46 -19.31
N ASN A 25 -2.27 1.39 -19.18
CA ASN A 25 -1.47 0.16 -19.37
C ASN A 25 -1.46 -0.78 -18.15
N GLY A 26 -2.19 -0.46 -17.09
CA GLY A 26 -2.32 -1.25 -15.88
C GLY A 26 -1.07 -1.25 -15.00
N TRP A 27 -1.07 -2.12 -14.00
CA TRP A 27 0.07 -2.34 -13.12
C TRP A 27 1.20 -3.09 -13.82
N ARG A 28 2.44 -2.71 -13.49
CA ARG A 28 3.65 -3.45 -13.87
C ARG A 28 4.54 -3.64 -12.66
N VAL A 29 5.16 -4.81 -12.56
CA VAL A 29 6.23 -5.05 -11.59
C VAL A 29 7.57 -4.82 -12.29
N GLU A 30 8.45 -4.05 -11.65
CA GLU A 30 9.77 -3.70 -12.15
C GLU A 30 10.83 -3.91 -11.05
N ASP A 31 12.09 -4.11 -11.48
CA ASP A 31 13.23 -4.27 -10.57
C ASP A 31 13.76 -2.90 -10.09
N MET A 32 14.32 -2.88 -8.89
CA MET A 32 14.94 -1.71 -8.27
C MET A 32 16.43 -1.58 -8.65
N PRO A 33 16.97 -0.37 -8.90
CA PRO A 33 16.25 0.89 -9.05
C PRO A 33 15.55 0.98 -10.40
N GLY A 34 14.39 1.64 -10.41
CA GLY A 34 13.66 1.94 -11.64
C GLY A 34 14.31 3.04 -12.47
N ASP A 35 13.99 3.09 -13.77
CA ASP A 35 14.36 4.20 -14.65
C ASP A 35 13.94 5.54 -14.05
N ALA A 36 14.82 6.55 -14.07
CA ALA A 36 14.52 7.87 -13.49
C ALA A 36 14.00 7.76 -12.04
N GLY A 37 14.55 6.83 -11.26
CA GLY A 37 14.15 6.53 -9.89
C GLY A 37 15.32 6.44 -8.94
N HIS A 38 14.99 6.34 -7.65
CA HIS A 38 15.95 6.21 -6.56
C HIS A 38 15.96 4.79 -6.01
N ASP A 39 17.11 4.36 -5.47
CA ASP A 39 17.20 3.13 -4.69
C ASP A 39 16.30 3.20 -3.46
N PHE A 40 15.76 2.03 -3.07
CA PHE A 40 15.02 1.89 -1.83
C PHE A 40 15.97 1.80 -0.62
N CYS A 41 15.53 2.34 0.52
CA CYS A 41 16.34 2.39 1.74
C CYS A 41 16.68 0.98 2.28
N ASN A 42 15.79 -0.01 2.08
CA ASN A 42 16.04 -1.40 2.40
C ASN A 42 16.56 -2.19 1.17
N LYS A 43 17.82 -2.60 1.23
CA LYS A 43 18.48 -3.37 0.14
C LYS A 43 17.89 -4.75 -0.10
N GLU A 44 17.08 -5.29 0.81
CA GLU A 44 16.40 -6.58 0.61
C GLU A 44 15.20 -6.45 -0.33
N VAL A 45 14.64 -5.25 -0.49
CA VAL A 45 13.55 -4.98 -1.44
C VAL A 45 14.14 -4.84 -2.83
N LYS A 46 13.79 -5.76 -3.74
CA LYS A 46 14.33 -5.82 -5.10
C LYS A 46 13.38 -5.35 -6.17
N LYS A 47 12.10 -5.19 -5.86
CA LYS A 47 11.05 -4.87 -6.82
C LYS A 47 10.07 -3.85 -6.27
N TYR A 48 9.32 -3.26 -7.18
CA TYR A 48 8.20 -2.38 -6.90
C TYR A 48 7.09 -2.56 -7.93
N PHE A 49 5.91 -2.03 -7.62
CA PHE A 49 4.79 -1.93 -8.54
C PHE A 49 4.71 -0.51 -9.11
N ALA A 50 4.51 -0.38 -10.42
CA ALA A 50 4.30 0.89 -11.11
C ALA A 50 2.89 0.96 -11.70
N THR A 51 2.24 2.11 -11.52
CA THR A 51 0.95 2.44 -12.15
C THR A 51 1.13 3.14 -13.49
N SER A 52 0.04 3.22 -14.25
CA SER A 52 0.00 3.85 -15.57
C SER A 52 -0.60 5.28 -15.50
N PHE A 53 -1.13 5.78 -16.62
CA PHE A 53 -1.66 7.14 -16.79
C PHE A 53 -3.13 7.31 -16.39
N GLU A 54 -3.81 6.22 -16.03
CA GLU A 54 -5.13 6.26 -15.41
C GLU A 54 -5.09 5.50 -14.09
N TRP A 55 -6.10 5.74 -13.24
CA TRP A 55 -6.18 5.15 -11.91
C TRP A 55 -6.03 3.63 -11.96
N CYS A 56 -4.96 3.16 -11.36
CA CYS A 56 -4.72 1.76 -11.06
C CYS A 56 -4.88 1.60 -9.54
N SER A 57 -5.66 0.62 -9.09
CA SER A 57 -5.78 0.26 -7.68
C SER A 57 -5.46 -1.21 -7.47
N LYS A 58 -4.98 -1.55 -6.28
CA LYS A 58 -4.90 -2.95 -5.85
C LYS A 58 -5.20 -3.07 -4.36
N GLU A 59 -5.87 -4.15 -3.98
CA GLU A 59 -6.38 -4.36 -2.64
C GLU A 59 -6.13 -5.77 -2.10
N GLN A 60 -6.10 -5.87 -0.77
CA GLN A 60 -6.08 -7.11 -0.01
C GLN A 60 -7.04 -7.00 1.18
N LEU A 61 -7.93 -7.99 1.32
CA LEU A 61 -8.72 -8.20 2.52
C LEU A 61 -8.06 -9.28 3.38
N ILE A 62 -7.57 -8.88 4.55
CA ILE A 62 -6.86 -9.75 5.49
C ILE A 62 -7.90 -10.32 6.46
N ASP A 63 -8.06 -11.64 6.48
CA ASP A 63 -8.82 -12.37 7.50
C ASP A 63 -7.92 -12.69 8.69
N LEU A 64 -8.13 -12.01 9.82
CA LEU A 64 -7.28 -12.16 10.99
C LEU A 64 -7.44 -13.52 11.68
N SER A 65 -8.59 -14.17 11.52
CA SER A 65 -8.78 -15.52 12.05
C SER A 65 -7.97 -16.55 11.26
N ALA A 66 -7.84 -16.36 9.94
CA ALA A 66 -7.00 -17.19 9.08
C ALA A 66 -5.49 -16.94 9.27
N GLU A 67 -5.12 -15.83 9.92
CA GLU A 67 -3.74 -15.49 10.27
C GLU A 67 -3.41 -15.81 11.75
N ASP A 68 -4.24 -16.66 12.39
CA ASP A 68 -4.11 -17.22 13.76
C ASP A 68 -4.36 -16.25 14.93
N TYR A 69 -5.06 -15.14 14.71
CA TYR A 69 -5.47 -14.24 15.80
C TYR A 69 -6.81 -14.68 16.40
N SER A 70 -6.85 -14.85 17.72
CA SER A 70 -8.09 -15.14 18.45
C SER A 70 -8.96 -13.90 18.61
N SER A 71 -10.27 -14.11 18.81
CA SER A 71 -11.21 -13.02 19.07
C SER A 71 -10.82 -12.23 20.32
N GLU A 72 -10.38 -12.92 21.36
CA GLU A 72 -9.97 -12.33 22.65
C GLU A 72 -8.74 -11.42 22.48
N GLN A 73 -7.77 -11.83 21.68
CA GLN A 73 -6.59 -11.01 21.36
C GLN A 73 -6.99 -9.74 20.59
N LEU A 74 -7.88 -9.87 19.59
CA LEU A 74 -8.30 -8.74 18.76
C LEU A 74 -9.24 -7.78 19.52
N ASP A 75 -10.10 -8.30 20.40
CA ASP A 75 -11.02 -7.50 21.20
C ASP A 75 -10.30 -6.73 22.32
N ALA A 76 -9.05 -7.10 22.64
CA ALA A 76 -8.14 -6.32 23.48
C ALA A 76 -7.57 -5.06 22.79
N GLN A 77 -7.89 -4.85 21.50
CA GLN A 77 -7.51 -3.68 20.71
C GLN A 77 -5.99 -3.49 20.54
N PRO A 78 -5.26 -4.52 20.09
CA PRO A 78 -3.84 -4.39 19.80
C PRO A 78 -3.59 -3.31 18.75
N GLU A 79 -2.46 -2.63 18.81
CA GLU A 79 -2.11 -1.63 17.81
C GLU A 79 -1.98 -2.30 16.44
N VAL A 80 -2.63 -1.71 15.44
CA VAL A 80 -2.49 -2.09 14.04
C VAL A 80 -1.69 -0.98 13.37
N THR A 81 -0.43 -1.26 13.05
CA THR A 81 0.40 -0.31 12.29
C THR A 81 0.31 -0.65 10.82
N VAL A 82 0.09 0.36 9.99
CA VAL A 82 0.13 0.26 8.54
C VAL A 82 1.28 1.12 8.04
N GLU A 83 2.06 0.54 7.13
CA GLU A 83 3.10 1.27 6.42
C GLU A 83 2.98 1.01 4.93
N ASP A 84 3.23 2.03 4.13
CA ASP A 84 3.42 1.88 2.69
C ASP A 84 4.49 2.85 2.20
N TRP A 85 5.11 2.53 1.07
CA TRP A 85 6.11 3.39 0.46
C TRP A 85 5.74 3.75 -0.96
N CYS A 86 5.82 5.04 -1.29
CA CYS A 86 5.54 5.53 -2.63
C CYS A 86 6.62 6.50 -3.13
N CYS A 87 6.85 6.54 -4.44
CA CYS A 87 7.62 7.59 -5.10
C CYS A 87 7.10 7.87 -6.52
N SER A 88 7.51 9.02 -7.05
CA SER A 88 7.37 9.36 -8.48
C SER A 88 8.63 8.99 -9.25
N ARG A 89 8.59 9.17 -10.57
CA ARG A 89 9.81 9.28 -11.39
C ARG A 89 10.35 10.70 -11.30
N THR A 90 11.62 10.91 -11.64
CA THR A 90 12.21 12.27 -11.73
C THR A 90 11.79 13.05 -12.98
N ASP A 91 11.14 12.40 -13.94
CA ASP A 91 10.69 13.00 -15.21
C ASP A 91 9.16 13.11 -15.33
N CYS A 92 8.38 12.61 -14.36
CA CYS A 92 6.93 12.68 -14.35
C CYS A 92 6.37 12.65 -12.93
N GLY A 93 5.45 13.58 -12.64
CA GLY A 93 4.69 13.57 -11.40
C GLY A 93 3.53 12.57 -11.40
N CYS A 94 3.03 12.25 -10.21
CA CYS A 94 1.96 11.29 -10.02
C CYS A 94 1.05 11.63 -8.83
N GLU A 95 -0.11 10.98 -8.81
CA GLU A 95 -1.10 11.00 -7.74
C GLU A 95 -1.12 9.65 -7.01
N TYR A 96 -1.17 9.69 -5.68
CA TYR A 96 -1.23 8.51 -4.82
C TYR A 96 -2.31 8.64 -3.74
N GLN A 97 -2.95 7.52 -3.39
CA GLN A 97 -3.87 7.43 -2.27
C GLN A 97 -3.80 6.06 -1.58
N LEU A 98 -3.88 6.08 -0.25
CA LEU A 98 -3.98 4.90 0.62
C LEU A 98 -5.30 4.94 1.40
N THR A 99 -6.03 3.83 1.37
CA THR A 99 -7.19 3.59 2.21
C THR A 99 -6.97 2.30 3.00
N VAL A 100 -7.15 2.37 4.32
CA VAL A 100 -7.13 1.19 5.19
C VAL A 100 -8.36 1.21 6.07
N THR A 101 -9.01 0.07 6.25
CA THR A 101 -10.24 -0.02 7.03
C THR A 101 -10.21 -1.22 7.95
N LEU A 102 -10.46 -0.97 9.23
CA LEU A 102 -10.70 -2.00 10.24
C LEU A 102 -12.17 -2.42 10.17
N LEU A 103 -12.41 -3.72 10.07
CA LEU A 103 -13.73 -4.28 9.79
C LEU A 103 -14.13 -5.33 10.84
N ASP A 104 -15.41 -5.34 11.19
CA ASP A 104 -15.99 -6.35 12.07
C ASP A 104 -16.29 -7.68 11.36
N LYS A 105 -16.81 -8.66 12.09
CA LYS A 105 -17.18 -9.99 11.54
C LYS A 105 -18.24 -9.96 10.43
N TYR A 106 -18.96 -8.85 10.28
CA TYR A 106 -19.98 -8.63 9.25
C TYR A 106 -19.48 -7.69 8.15
N LEU A 107 -18.16 -7.43 8.09
CA LEU A 107 -17.52 -6.47 7.18
C LEU A 107 -18.06 -5.04 7.33
N LYS A 108 -18.50 -4.66 8.54
CA LYS A 108 -18.85 -3.27 8.85
C LYS A 108 -17.61 -2.52 9.32
N VAL A 109 -17.53 -1.25 8.92
CA VAL A 109 -16.45 -0.34 9.32
C VAL A 109 -16.47 -0.12 10.82
N ILE A 110 -15.33 -0.38 11.46
CA ILE A 110 -15.02 0.01 12.84
C ILE A 110 -14.33 1.38 12.79
N GLU A 111 -13.26 1.46 12.01
CA GLU A 111 -12.48 2.68 11.80
C GLU A 111 -11.83 2.65 10.42
N ASP A 112 -11.66 3.81 9.80
CA ASP A 112 -10.95 3.96 8.53
C ASP A 112 -9.86 5.02 8.63
N PHE A 113 -8.77 4.75 7.91
CA PHE A 113 -7.71 5.70 7.63
C PHE A 113 -7.68 5.94 6.13
N ARG A 114 -7.83 7.19 5.73
CA ARG A 114 -7.60 7.64 4.37
C ARG A 114 -6.50 8.68 4.39
N GLN A 115 -5.40 8.36 3.72
CA GLN A 115 -4.37 9.34 3.47
C GLN A 115 -4.93 10.40 2.52
N ASP A 116 -4.76 11.66 2.88
CA ASP A 116 -5.03 12.77 1.96
C ASP A 116 -4.27 12.55 0.66
N GLN A 117 -4.91 12.89 -0.46
CA GLN A 117 -4.34 12.63 -1.77
C GLN A 117 -2.92 13.22 -1.87
N VAL A 118 -1.95 12.35 -2.09
CA VAL A 118 -0.54 12.73 -2.17
C VAL A 118 -0.22 13.03 -3.62
N PHE A 119 0.27 14.24 -3.86
CA PHE A 119 0.82 14.64 -5.15
C PHE A 119 2.33 14.63 -5.06
N LEU A 120 2.98 13.92 -5.98
CA LEU A 120 4.44 13.84 -6.07
C LEU A 120 4.86 14.52 -7.37
N TYR A 121 5.48 15.69 -7.27
CA TYR A 121 5.92 16.49 -8.42
C TYR A 121 7.44 16.57 -8.45
N PRO A 122 8.10 16.24 -9.57
CA PRO A 122 9.56 16.30 -9.67
C PRO A 122 10.17 17.69 -9.45
N ASP A 123 9.40 18.75 -9.70
CA ASP A 123 9.84 20.13 -9.49
C ASP A 123 9.76 20.57 -8.02
N GLU A 124 9.03 19.84 -7.17
CA GLU A 124 8.78 20.17 -5.76
C GLU A 124 9.33 19.11 -4.79
N ASP A 125 9.73 17.94 -5.30
CA ASP A 125 10.13 16.78 -4.54
C ASP A 125 11.42 16.15 -5.06
N ASP A 126 12.21 15.54 -4.17
CA ASP A 126 13.42 14.84 -4.56
C ASP A 126 13.16 13.48 -5.25
N CYS A 127 11.88 13.11 -5.43
CA CYS A 127 11.41 11.87 -6.03
C CYS A 127 11.90 10.60 -5.31
N SER A 128 12.40 10.76 -4.08
CA SER A 128 12.82 9.63 -3.25
C SER A 128 11.62 8.88 -2.68
N TRP A 129 11.87 7.70 -2.14
CA TRP A 129 10.84 6.88 -1.51
C TRP A 129 10.34 7.52 -0.22
N LYS A 130 9.05 7.82 -0.18
CA LYS A 130 8.36 8.37 0.99
C LYS A 130 7.60 7.29 1.73
N GLN A 131 7.81 7.23 3.05
CA GLN A 131 7.04 6.38 3.93
C GLN A 131 5.73 7.05 4.32
N ILE A 132 4.64 6.32 4.20
CA ILE A 132 3.35 6.66 4.79
C ILE A 132 3.12 5.66 5.92
N LYS A 133 2.80 6.17 7.10
CA LYS A 133 2.63 5.36 8.31
C LYS A 133 1.44 5.83 9.12
N HIS A 134 0.61 4.89 9.53
CA HIS A 134 -0.53 5.13 10.42
C HIS A 134 -0.63 4.01 11.45
N THR A 135 -1.05 4.34 12.68
CA THR A 135 -1.29 3.33 13.72
C THR A 135 -2.69 3.52 14.28
N PHE A 136 -3.53 2.51 14.11
CA PHE A 136 -4.83 2.43 14.76
C PHE A 136 -4.64 2.01 16.21
N SER A 137 -5.26 2.73 17.13
CA SER A 137 -5.29 2.41 18.56
C SER A 137 -6.60 2.89 19.16
N GLY A 138 -7.14 2.17 20.15
CA GLY A 138 -8.40 2.56 20.80
C GLY A 138 -9.63 2.53 19.88
N TYR A 139 -9.59 1.74 18.81
CA TYR A 139 -10.64 1.61 17.79
C TYR A 139 -11.89 0.85 18.27
N GLY A 140 -11.86 0.27 19.48
CA GLY A 140 -12.95 -0.54 20.02
C GLY A 140 -12.86 -2.04 19.64
N PRO A 141 -13.59 -2.92 20.34
CA PRO A 141 -13.54 -4.36 20.09
C PRO A 141 -14.23 -4.73 18.78
N GLY A 142 -14.01 -5.96 18.32
CA GLY A 142 -14.72 -6.54 17.18
C GLY A 142 -13.92 -6.62 15.88
N LEU A 143 -12.66 -6.17 15.87
CA LEU A 143 -11.77 -6.27 14.71
C LEU A 143 -11.65 -7.73 14.25
N ARG A 144 -11.97 -8.02 12.98
CA ARG A 144 -11.83 -9.36 12.37
C ARG A 144 -11.19 -9.32 10.99
N PHE A 145 -11.36 -8.23 10.25
CA PHE A 145 -10.70 -8.06 8.96
C PHE A 145 -10.01 -6.71 8.86
N ILE A 146 -8.97 -6.66 8.04
CA ILE A 146 -8.32 -5.41 7.63
C ILE A 146 -8.39 -5.34 6.11
N PHE A 147 -9.04 -4.30 5.60
CA PHE A 147 -9.02 -3.97 4.18
C PHE A 147 -7.89 -2.98 3.93
N PHE A 148 -7.00 -3.30 2.99
CA PHE A 148 -5.92 -2.43 2.54
C PHE A 148 -6.08 -2.20 1.04
N GLU A 149 -6.17 -0.94 0.62
CA GLU A 149 -6.17 -0.53 -0.78
C GLU A 149 -5.21 0.64 -0.96
N HIS A 150 -4.37 0.56 -1.98
CA HIS A 150 -3.71 1.75 -2.50
C HIS A 150 -3.93 1.91 -4.00
N ARG A 151 -3.77 3.15 -4.47
CA ARG A 151 -4.00 3.48 -5.87
C ARG A 151 -3.19 4.68 -6.32
N GLY A 152 -3.02 4.79 -7.63
CA GLY A 152 -2.41 5.96 -8.23
C GLY A 152 -2.43 5.95 -9.74
N LYS A 153 -1.90 7.04 -10.30
CA LYS A 153 -1.76 7.32 -11.72
C LYS A 153 -0.71 8.39 -11.95
N ASP A 154 -0.30 8.58 -13.19
CA ASP A 154 0.51 9.75 -13.57
C ASP A 154 -0.31 11.05 -13.63
N ASN A 155 0.41 12.18 -13.73
CA ASN A 155 -0.19 13.50 -13.88
C ASN A 155 -0.08 14.05 -15.32
N MET A 156 0.72 13.41 -16.18
CA MET A 156 1.03 13.90 -17.53
C MET A 156 0.24 13.19 -18.64
N TYR A 157 -0.52 12.14 -18.29
CA TYR A 157 -1.26 11.30 -19.22
C TYR A 157 -0.36 10.63 -20.27
N TRP A 158 0.83 10.20 -19.86
CA TRP A 158 1.85 9.61 -20.74
C TRP A 158 1.67 8.11 -20.86
N LYS A 159 1.52 7.63 -22.09
CA LYS A 159 1.41 6.20 -22.36
C LYS A 159 2.63 5.45 -21.82
N GLY A 160 2.41 4.47 -20.95
CA GLY A 160 3.46 3.72 -20.25
C GLY A 160 3.22 3.65 -18.75
N TRP A 161 4.29 3.52 -17.98
CA TRP A 161 4.28 3.36 -16.51
C TRP A 161 4.98 4.55 -15.84
N TYR A 162 4.38 5.73 -16.01
CA TYR A 162 4.86 6.99 -15.45
C TYR A 162 4.13 7.39 -14.17
N GLY A 163 3.20 6.57 -13.70
CA GLY A 163 2.46 6.83 -12.48
C GLY A 163 3.26 6.53 -11.22
N VAL A 164 2.57 6.53 -10.08
CA VAL A 164 3.18 6.23 -8.78
C VAL A 164 3.80 4.83 -8.77
N ARG A 165 4.95 4.73 -8.11
CA ARG A 165 5.62 3.49 -7.74
C ARG A 165 5.38 3.19 -6.28
N VAL A 166 5.08 1.94 -5.95
CA VAL A 166 4.76 1.51 -4.59
C VAL A 166 5.45 0.18 -4.25
N THR A 167 5.92 0.04 -3.01
CA THR A 167 6.54 -1.20 -2.51
C THR A 167 6.59 -1.21 -0.99
N GLY A 168 7.02 -2.31 -0.38
CA GLY A 168 7.29 -2.37 1.06
C GLY A 168 6.05 -2.19 1.94
N SER A 169 4.84 -2.41 1.39
CA SER A 169 3.59 -2.29 2.13
C SER A 169 3.56 -3.28 3.30
N SER A 170 3.11 -2.84 4.48
CA SER A 170 3.00 -3.73 5.63
C SER A 170 1.85 -3.41 6.57
N VAL A 171 1.30 -4.46 7.18
CA VAL A 171 0.26 -4.37 8.21
C VAL A 171 0.59 -5.33 9.36
N PRO A 172 1.56 -5.01 10.24
CA PRO A 172 1.79 -5.75 11.47
C PRO A 172 0.74 -5.43 12.56
N ILE A 173 0.45 -6.42 13.40
CA ILE A 173 -0.34 -6.27 14.64
C ILE A 173 0.56 -6.51 15.85
N ASN A 174 0.59 -5.56 16.78
CA ASN A 174 1.32 -5.64 18.04
C ASN A 174 0.41 -6.18 19.15
N LEU A 175 0.54 -7.48 19.48
CA LEU A 175 -0.12 -8.11 20.63
C LEU A 175 0.63 -7.84 21.95
#